data_AF-A0A811T317-F1
#
_entry.id   AF-A0A811T317-F1
#
_cell.length_a   1.000
_cell.length_b   1.000
_cell.length_c   1.000
_cell.angle_alpha   90.00
_cell.angle_beta   90.00
_cell.angle_gamma   90.00
#
_symmetry.space_group_name_H-M   'P 1'
#
loop_
_entity.id
_entity.type
_entity.pdbx_description
1 polymer ?
#
loop_
_entity_poly.entity_id
_entity_poly.type
_entity_poly.pdbx_seq_one_letter_code
_entity_poly.pdbx_strand_id
1 'polypeptide(L)'
;MTDATSTYDCTATAISTQPDPALEGAGTVDYSMTVTDNNGGDTVPAGTWTAVVNFSTGNQTDPLTAGTPSGLTRPITGNGSVPANTPAGNYIVTFKLNGTEVCNDTVTVNEVLSVTAQNMTYSDVNPGANTSSSHALNNTGNVPIYFKYGTTTGYNNDIGDEGIKWGNMTGPETITKDNIVTSWLNTTQIAINANANAGFTLNVPQGTATGAYAGSTTFTPNKVV
;
A
#
# COMPACT_ATOMS: atom_id res chain seq x y z
N MET A 1 -51.43 5.85 22.82
CA MET A 1 -50.13 5.28 23.22
C MET A 1 -49.08 6.21 22.66
N THR A 2 -48.18 6.73 23.50
CA THR A 2 -47.02 7.46 23.00
C THR A 2 -46.13 6.45 22.31
N ASP A 3 -45.90 6.66 21.03
CA ASP A 3 -44.97 5.86 20.26
C ASP A 3 -43.62 5.85 20.96
N ALA A 4 -43.10 4.66 21.26
CA ALA A 4 -41.82 4.54 21.93
C ALA A 4 -40.76 5.01 20.93
N THR A 5 -39.81 5.84 21.38
CA THR A 5 -38.66 6.26 20.56
C THR A 5 -38.06 5.05 19.86
N SER A 6 -38.11 5.03 18.52
CA SER A 6 -37.66 3.90 17.73
C SER A 6 -36.22 3.57 18.10
N THR A 7 -36.00 2.36 18.60
CA THR A 7 -34.66 1.80 18.76
C THR A 7 -34.39 0.89 17.57
N TYR A 8 -33.17 0.96 17.03
CA TYR A 8 -32.82 0.21 15.83
C TYR A 8 -31.69 -0.74 16.14
N ASP A 9 -31.90 -2.02 15.87
CA ASP A 9 -30.82 -2.99 15.85
C ASP A 9 -30.28 -3.08 14.43
N CYS A 10 -28.96 -3.21 14.31
CA CYS A 10 -28.30 -3.24 13.01
C CYS A 10 -27.15 -4.23 12.99
N THR A 11 -27.01 -4.89 11.84
CA THR A 11 -25.84 -5.70 11.50
C THR A 11 -25.26 -5.13 10.24
N ALA A 12 -23.99 -4.72 10.27
CA ALA A 12 -23.29 -4.20 9.12
C ALA A 12 -22.10 -5.09 8.74
N THR A 13 -21.71 -4.99 7.48
CA THR A 13 -20.52 -5.61 6.90
C THR A 13 -19.89 -4.62 5.94
N ALA A 14 -18.61 -4.32 6.13
CA ALA A 14 -17.79 -3.53 5.23
C ALA A 14 -16.62 -4.37 4.72
N ILE A 15 -16.51 -4.53 3.40
CA ILE A 15 -15.43 -5.29 2.78
C ILE A 15 -14.70 -4.36 1.83
N SER A 16 -13.38 -4.26 1.96
CA SER A 16 -12.58 -3.52 0.99
C SER A 16 -11.86 -4.41 -0.01
N THR A 17 -11.77 -3.92 -1.25
CA THR A 17 -10.72 -4.31 -2.17
C THR A 17 -9.58 -3.31 -2.03
N GLN A 18 -8.34 -3.81 -2.13
CA GLN A 18 -7.17 -2.96 -1.95
C GLN A 18 -6.97 -2.08 -3.18
N PRO A 19 -6.53 -0.83 -3.01
CA PRO A 19 -5.92 -0.08 -4.10
C PRO A 19 -4.76 -0.92 -4.65
N ASP A 20 -4.73 -1.13 -5.96
CA ASP A 20 -3.60 -1.78 -6.61
C ASP A 20 -2.45 -0.76 -6.71
N PRO A 21 -1.26 -0.99 -6.12
CA PRO A 21 -0.11 -0.11 -6.27
C PRO A 21 0.31 0.19 -7.71
N ALA A 22 -0.04 -0.69 -8.65
CA ALA A 22 0.33 -0.61 -10.05
C ALA A 22 -0.74 0.06 -10.93
N LEU A 23 -1.95 0.28 -10.40
CA LEU A 23 -3.04 0.94 -11.11
C LEU A 23 -3.45 2.17 -10.29
N GLU A 24 -3.52 3.35 -10.89
CA GLU A 24 -3.94 4.58 -10.19
C GLU A 24 -5.45 4.60 -9.81
N GLY A 25 -6.00 3.47 -9.37
CA GLY A 25 -7.37 3.29 -8.92
C GLY A 25 -7.44 3.22 -7.41
N ALA A 26 -8.37 4.00 -6.84
CA ALA A 26 -8.82 3.79 -5.48
C ALA A 26 -9.37 2.36 -5.34
N GLY A 27 -9.08 1.70 -4.22
CA GLY A 27 -9.77 0.46 -3.87
C GLY A 27 -11.27 0.71 -3.73
N THR A 28 -12.06 -0.33 -3.53
CA THR A 28 -13.50 -0.19 -3.24
C THR A 28 -13.80 -0.60 -1.82
N VAL A 29 -14.86 -0.05 -1.22
CA VAL A 29 -15.48 -0.62 -0.02
C VAL A 29 -16.93 -0.88 -0.34
N ASP A 30 -17.37 -2.12 -0.14
CA ASP A 30 -18.78 -2.49 -0.25
C ASP A 30 -19.39 -2.50 1.15
N TYR A 31 -20.50 -1.79 1.28
CA TYR A 31 -21.26 -1.65 2.52
C TYR A 31 -22.57 -2.41 2.42
N SER A 32 -22.85 -3.23 3.41
CA SER A 32 -24.13 -3.91 3.58
C SER A 32 -24.58 -3.77 5.03
N MET A 33 -25.80 -3.30 5.25
CA MET A 33 -26.40 -3.16 6.57
C MET A 33 -27.85 -3.62 6.55
N THR A 34 -28.29 -4.32 7.59
CA THR A 34 -29.73 -4.56 7.84
C THR A 34 -30.11 -3.82 9.11
N VAL A 35 -31.16 -3.00 9.02
CA VAL A 35 -31.71 -2.27 10.17
C VAL A 35 -33.06 -2.86 10.52
N THR A 36 -33.31 -3.09 11.80
CA THR A 36 -34.56 -3.66 12.33
C THR A 36 -35.19 -2.69 13.32
N ASP A 37 -36.48 -2.37 13.15
CA ASP A 37 -37.27 -1.74 14.21
C ASP A 37 -37.56 -2.78 15.30
N ASN A 38 -37.09 -2.52 16.53
CA ASN A 38 -37.29 -3.40 17.67
C ASN A 38 -38.49 -2.98 18.55
N ASN A 39 -39.20 -1.91 18.19
CA ASN A 39 -40.41 -1.47 18.91
C ASN A 39 -41.70 -2.07 18.34
N GLY A 40 -41.61 -2.80 17.23
CA GLY A 40 -42.64 -3.72 16.77
C GLY A 40 -43.84 -3.07 16.06
N GLY A 41 -43.69 -1.82 15.59
CA GLY A 41 -44.82 -1.04 15.08
C GLY A 41 -44.53 -0.24 13.81
N ASP A 42 -43.27 0.13 13.56
CA ASP A 42 -42.94 1.11 12.54
C ASP A 42 -42.06 0.54 11.42
N THR A 43 -42.32 1.04 10.21
CA THR A 43 -41.37 0.86 9.12
C THR A 43 -40.12 1.69 9.39
N VAL A 44 -38.94 1.07 9.29
CA VAL A 44 -37.65 1.79 9.33
C VAL A 44 -37.72 2.99 8.38
N PRO A 45 -37.41 4.23 8.83
CA PRO A 45 -37.68 5.45 8.07
C PRO A 45 -37.01 5.48 6.69
N ALA A 46 -37.67 6.17 5.76
CA ALA A 46 -36.96 6.75 4.62
C ALA A 46 -36.12 7.92 5.15
N GLY A 47 -34.82 7.91 4.89
CA GLY A 47 -33.91 8.94 5.35
C GLY A 47 -32.59 8.90 4.61
N THR A 48 -31.72 9.84 4.90
CA THR A 48 -30.39 9.90 4.32
C THR A 48 -29.49 8.95 5.09
N TRP A 49 -29.09 7.87 4.42
CA TRP A 49 -28.17 6.88 4.96
C TRP A 49 -26.76 7.17 4.46
N THR A 50 -25.79 7.16 5.38
CA THR A 50 -24.37 7.30 5.02
C THR A 50 -23.50 6.32 5.78
N ALA A 51 -22.41 5.90 5.15
CA ALA A 51 -21.27 5.29 5.82
C ALA A 51 -20.17 6.35 5.95
N VAL A 52 -19.57 6.47 7.13
CA VAL A 52 -18.47 7.39 7.39
C VAL A 52 -17.26 6.59 7.82
N VAL A 53 -16.14 6.75 7.11
CA VAL A 53 -14.87 6.08 7.42
C VAL A 53 -13.77 7.13 7.55
N ASN A 54 -12.90 7.00 8.54
CA ASN A 54 -11.74 7.89 8.68
C ASN A 54 -10.45 7.14 8.30
N PHE A 55 -10.00 7.32 7.07
CA PHE A 55 -8.85 6.58 6.50
C PHE A 55 -7.48 7.16 6.87
N SER A 56 -7.33 7.89 7.99
CA SER A 56 -6.13 8.63 8.41
C SER A 56 -5.67 9.75 7.46
N THR A 57 -5.96 9.62 6.17
CA THR A 57 -5.83 10.63 5.11
C THR A 57 -7.01 11.60 5.10
N GLY A 58 -8.12 11.25 5.74
CA GLY A 58 -9.31 12.10 5.90
C GLY A 58 -10.57 11.30 6.21
N ASN A 59 -11.65 12.04 6.48
CA ASN A 59 -12.99 11.46 6.59
C ASN A 59 -13.60 11.30 5.21
N GLN A 60 -14.05 10.09 4.91
CA GLN A 60 -14.87 9.77 3.76
C GLN A 60 -16.32 9.59 4.20
N THR A 61 -17.26 10.07 3.39
CA THR A 61 -18.69 9.90 3.63
C THR A 61 -19.31 9.39 2.34
N ASP A 62 -19.76 8.14 2.38
CA ASP A 62 -20.34 7.46 1.24
C ASP A 62 -21.87 7.41 1.39
N PRO A 63 -22.63 7.81 0.36
CA PRO A 63 -24.08 7.69 0.38
C PRO A 63 -24.48 6.22 0.31
N LEU A 64 -25.48 5.84 1.10
CA LEU A 64 -26.06 4.51 1.07
C LEU A 64 -27.48 4.57 0.52
N THR A 65 -27.86 3.49 -0.16
CA THR A 65 -29.19 3.32 -0.72
C THR A 65 -30.02 2.43 0.18
N ALA A 66 -31.17 2.95 0.61
CA ALA A 66 -32.17 2.18 1.33
C ALA A 66 -32.99 1.33 0.37
N GLY A 67 -33.02 0.02 0.59
CA GLY A 67 -33.93 -0.89 -0.10
C GLY A 67 -35.37 -0.77 0.39
N THR A 68 -36.25 -1.57 -0.24
CA THR A 68 -37.65 -1.70 0.16
C THR A 68 -37.75 -2.35 1.55
N PRO A 69 -38.58 -1.81 2.47
CA PRO A 69 -38.85 -2.47 3.74
C PRO A 69 -39.45 -3.87 3.57
N SER A 70 -39.07 -4.78 4.44
CA SER A 70 -39.64 -6.13 4.56
C SER A 70 -40.11 -6.35 6.00
N GLY A 71 -41.35 -5.96 6.29
CA GLY A 71 -41.85 -5.94 7.67
C GLY A 71 -41.12 -4.88 8.49
N LEU A 72 -40.50 -5.30 9.59
CA LEU A 72 -39.74 -4.42 10.50
C LEU A 72 -38.28 -4.21 10.06
N THR A 73 -37.84 -4.86 8.99
CA THR A 73 -36.45 -4.76 8.52
C THR A 73 -36.32 -3.93 7.25
N ARG A 74 -35.16 -3.29 7.08
CA ARG A 74 -34.79 -2.59 5.85
C ARG A 74 -33.32 -2.86 5.52
N PRO A 75 -33.03 -3.41 4.33
CA PRO A 75 -31.65 -3.54 3.86
C PRO A 75 -31.15 -2.18 3.35
N ILE A 76 -29.90 -1.86 3.66
CA ILE A 76 -29.19 -0.65 3.26
C ILE A 76 -27.87 -1.10 2.62
N THR A 77 -27.59 -0.63 1.41
CA THR A 77 -26.36 -1.00 0.68
C THR A 77 -25.70 0.21 0.05
N GLY A 78 -24.39 0.16 -0.15
CA GLY A 78 -23.69 1.19 -0.91
C GLY A 78 -22.27 0.77 -1.22
N ASN A 79 -21.58 1.61 -1.95
CA ASN A 79 -20.15 1.48 -2.18
C ASN A 79 -19.44 2.80 -1.91
N GLY A 80 -18.18 2.68 -1.56
CA GLY A 80 -17.24 3.77 -1.41
C GLY A 80 -15.92 3.43 -2.09
N SER A 81 -14.99 4.37 -2.03
CA SER A 81 -13.61 4.14 -2.47
C SER A 81 -12.68 3.98 -1.26
N VAL A 82 -11.56 3.28 -1.43
CA VAL A 82 -10.43 3.36 -0.49
C VAL A 82 -9.40 4.26 -1.16
N PRO A 83 -9.06 5.43 -0.59
CA PRO A 83 -8.05 6.30 -1.17
C PRO A 83 -6.76 5.56 -1.47
N ALA A 84 -6.09 5.93 -2.55
CA ALA A 84 -4.79 5.38 -2.89
C ALA A 84 -3.83 5.54 -1.71
N ASN A 85 -3.06 4.49 -1.43
CA ASN A 85 -2.00 4.48 -0.44
C ASN A 85 -2.52 4.74 1.00
N THR A 86 -3.81 4.50 1.24
CA THR A 86 -4.39 4.37 2.59
C THR A 86 -3.58 3.33 3.37
N PRO A 87 -3.01 3.68 4.53
CA PRO A 87 -2.21 2.75 5.31
C PRO A 87 -2.94 1.43 5.60
N ALA A 88 -2.20 0.33 5.66
CA ALA A 88 -2.79 -0.93 6.08
C ALA A 88 -3.28 -0.84 7.53
N GLY A 89 -4.45 -1.42 7.81
CA GLY A 89 -5.05 -1.37 9.14
C GLY A 89 -6.55 -1.62 9.16
N ASN A 90 -7.09 -1.59 10.37
CA ASN A 90 -8.52 -1.68 10.64
C ASN A 90 -9.10 -0.28 10.84
N TYR A 91 -10.14 0.04 10.10
CA TYR A 91 -10.81 1.33 10.14
C TYR A 91 -12.26 1.16 10.56
N ILE A 92 -12.72 1.99 11.49
CA ILE A 92 -14.11 1.97 11.93
C ILE A 92 -14.97 2.66 10.86
N VAL A 93 -16.00 1.96 10.41
CA VAL A 93 -17.08 2.47 9.58
C VAL A 93 -18.25 2.80 10.48
N THR A 94 -18.67 4.06 10.50
CA THR A 94 -19.86 4.50 11.24
C THR A 94 -21.03 4.67 10.27
N PHE A 95 -22.09 3.89 10.45
CA PHE A 95 -23.32 4.01 9.68
C PHE A 95 -24.25 5.00 10.35
N LYS A 96 -24.81 5.91 9.56
CA LYS A 96 -25.64 7.00 10.07
C LYS A 96 -26.97 7.07 9.35
N LEU A 97 -28.02 7.38 10.10
CA LEU A 97 -29.33 7.81 9.61
C LEU A 97 -29.51 9.29 9.95
N ASN A 98 -29.66 10.14 8.93
CA ASN A 98 -29.83 11.59 9.10
C ASN A 98 -28.75 12.24 9.99
N GLY A 99 -27.53 11.69 9.94
CA GLY A 99 -26.39 12.17 10.73
C GLY A 99 -26.23 11.53 12.12
N THR A 100 -27.22 10.77 12.60
CA THR A 100 -27.14 10.03 13.86
C THR A 100 -26.54 8.65 13.62
N GLU A 101 -25.51 8.29 14.39
CA GLU A 101 -24.94 6.94 14.37
C GLU A 101 -25.97 5.89 14.78
N VAL A 102 -26.06 4.81 13.99
CA VAL A 102 -26.90 3.65 14.30
C VAL A 102 -26.08 2.38 14.49
N CYS A 103 -24.96 2.26 13.78
CA CYS A 103 -24.12 1.07 13.72
C CYS A 103 -22.66 1.47 13.56
N ASN A 104 -21.78 0.59 14.00
CA ASN A 104 -20.41 0.57 13.53
C ASN A 104 -20.04 -0.82 13.01
N ASP A 105 -19.08 -0.83 12.10
CA ASP A 105 -18.37 -2.03 11.68
C ASP A 105 -16.91 -1.68 11.41
N THR A 106 -16.11 -2.67 11.05
CA THR A 106 -14.71 -2.49 10.67
C THR A 106 -14.51 -2.84 9.21
N VAL A 107 -13.78 -1.98 8.49
CA VAL A 107 -13.19 -2.33 7.20
C VAL A 107 -11.69 -2.54 7.40
N THR A 108 -11.16 -3.64 6.87
CA THR A 108 -9.72 -3.93 6.88
C THR A 108 -9.11 -3.53 5.54
N VAL A 109 -8.09 -2.68 5.60
CA VAL A 109 -7.16 -2.39 4.50
C VAL A 109 -5.96 -3.31 4.66
N ASN A 110 -5.80 -4.27 3.76
CA ASN A 110 -4.71 -5.24 3.80
C ASN A 110 -3.37 -4.58 3.45
N GLU A 111 -2.30 -5.18 3.95
CA GLU A 111 -0.95 -4.77 3.62
C GLU A 111 -0.60 -5.10 2.17
N VAL A 112 -0.05 -4.11 1.48
CA VAL A 112 0.50 -4.23 0.14
C VAL A 112 1.90 -3.64 0.14
N LEU A 113 2.89 -4.52 -0.05
CA LEU A 113 4.29 -4.17 -0.11
C LEU A 113 4.70 -4.06 -1.58
N SER A 114 5.05 -2.85 -2.03
CA SER A 114 5.41 -2.62 -3.44
C SER A 114 6.43 -1.48 -3.56
N VAL A 115 7.38 -1.66 -4.48
CA VAL A 115 8.44 -0.70 -4.76
C VAL A 115 8.70 -0.63 -6.25
N THR A 116 8.94 0.57 -6.76
CA THR A 116 9.45 0.77 -8.12
C THR A 116 10.84 1.37 -8.06
N ALA A 117 11.71 0.95 -8.98
CA ALA A 117 13.06 1.50 -9.12
C ALA A 117 13.20 2.16 -10.49
N GLN A 118 13.76 3.37 -10.51
CA GLN A 118 14.14 4.01 -11.78
C GLN A 118 15.42 3.41 -12.35
N ASN A 119 15.67 3.61 -13.65
CA ASN A 119 16.96 3.25 -14.25
C ASN A 119 18.09 4.09 -13.64
N MET A 120 19.23 3.44 -13.47
CA MET A 120 20.47 4.08 -13.01
C MET A 120 21.47 4.10 -14.15
N THR A 121 22.22 5.19 -14.25
CA THR A 121 23.30 5.36 -15.22
C THR A 121 24.58 5.74 -14.49
N TYR A 122 25.69 5.13 -14.87
CA TYR A 122 27.02 5.59 -14.50
C TYR A 122 27.54 6.52 -15.60
N SER A 123 28.29 7.56 -15.22
CA SER A 123 29.10 8.33 -16.17
C SER A 123 30.26 7.48 -16.71
N ASP A 124 31.02 8.00 -17.67
CA ASP A 124 32.20 7.30 -18.21
C ASP A 124 33.17 6.91 -17.08
N VAL A 125 33.59 5.64 -17.08
CA VAL A 125 34.47 5.06 -16.04
C VAL A 125 35.67 4.41 -16.69
N ASN A 126 36.87 4.74 -16.19
CA ASN A 126 38.10 4.11 -16.66
C ASN A 126 38.26 2.69 -16.07
N PRO A 127 38.88 1.75 -16.80
CA PRO A 127 39.27 0.46 -16.25
C PRO A 127 40.19 0.62 -15.02
N GLY A 128 39.91 -0.13 -13.96
CA GLY A 128 40.60 -0.05 -12.67
C GLY A 128 40.11 1.08 -11.75
N ALA A 129 39.13 1.88 -12.16
CA ALA A 129 38.52 2.91 -11.33
C ALA A 129 37.21 2.43 -10.68
N ASN A 130 36.78 3.17 -9.66
CA ASN A 130 35.45 3.03 -9.06
C ASN A 130 34.56 4.21 -9.44
N THR A 131 33.26 3.97 -9.43
CA THR A 131 32.23 5.00 -9.61
C THR A 131 31.03 4.70 -8.73
N SER A 132 30.29 5.73 -8.37
CA SER A 132 29.06 5.59 -7.58
C SER A 132 27.89 6.24 -8.30
N SER A 133 26.73 5.61 -8.22
CA SER A 133 25.46 6.13 -8.70
C SER A 133 24.35 5.63 -7.77
N SER A 134 23.09 6.01 -8.02
CA SER A 134 21.98 5.58 -7.18
C SER A 134 20.70 5.36 -7.96
N HIS A 135 19.89 4.41 -7.51
CA HIS A 135 18.49 4.26 -7.93
C HIS A 135 17.58 5.10 -7.03
N ALA A 136 16.65 5.83 -7.64
CA ALA A 136 15.48 6.32 -6.93
C ALA A 136 14.49 5.15 -6.75
N LEU A 137 14.24 4.78 -5.50
CA LEU A 137 13.25 3.79 -5.11
C LEU A 137 12.00 4.51 -4.62
N ASN A 138 10.85 4.20 -5.20
CA ASN A 138 9.57 4.77 -4.77
C ASN A 138 8.74 3.68 -4.11
N ASN A 139 8.31 3.93 -2.87
CA ASN A 139 7.35 3.06 -2.21
C ASN A 139 5.95 3.34 -2.78
N THR A 140 5.46 2.41 -3.59
CA THR A 140 4.12 2.44 -4.18
C THR A 140 3.12 1.61 -3.36
N GLY A 141 3.59 0.89 -2.33
CA GLY A 141 2.74 0.17 -1.40
C GLY A 141 2.10 1.06 -0.34
N ASN A 142 1.32 0.43 0.55
CA ASN A 142 0.62 1.10 1.65
C ASN A 142 1.20 0.78 3.04
N VAL A 143 2.40 0.20 3.07
CA VAL A 143 3.19 0.00 4.28
C VAL A 143 4.59 0.58 4.07
N PRO A 144 5.25 1.09 5.13
CA PRO A 144 6.63 1.53 4.99
C PRO A 144 7.57 0.38 4.67
N ILE A 145 8.59 0.66 3.86
CA ILE A 145 9.66 -0.29 3.53
C ILE A 145 10.85 -0.02 4.45
N TYR A 146 11.34 -1.05 5.12
CA TYR A 146 12.50 -0.99 6.01
C TYR A 146 13.67 -1.78 5.44
N PHE A 147 14.85 -1.16 5.41
CA PHE A 147 16.08 -1.85 5.05
C PHE A 147 16.68 -2.51 6.28
N LYS A 148 16.66 -3.84 6.35
CA LYS A 148 17.08 -4.58 7.54
C LYS A 148 18.58 -4.83 7.67
N TYR A 149 19.30 -4.86 6.54
CA TYR A 149 20.70 -5.24 6.49
C TYR A 149 21.55 -4.08 5.99
N GLY A 150 21.86 -3.13 6.86
CA GLY A 150 22.81 -2.06 6.56
C GLY A 150 24.20 -2.46 7.00
N THR A 151 25.15 -2.47 6.08
CA THR A 151 26.58 -2.52 6.40
C THR A 151 27.21 -1.20 5.96
N THR A 152 28.13 -0.67 6.77
CA THR A 152 28.92 0.52 6.36
C THR A 152 29.93 0.20 5.27
N THR A 153 30.20 -1.09 5.03
CA THR A 153 31.13 -1.62 4.03
C THR A 153 30.46 -2.05 2.73
N GLY A 154 29.12 -2.02 2.68
CA GLY A 154 28.32 -2.43 1.53
C GLY A 154 27.91 -3.91 1.52
N TYR A 155 26.86 -4.16 0.74
CA TYR A 155 26.19 -5.42 0.49
C TYR A 155 26.76 -6.06 -0.78
N ASN A 156 26.99 -7.38 -0.80
CA ASN A 156 27.68 -8.09 -1.88
C ASN A 156 26.81 -9.15 -2.62
N ASN A 157 25.50 -9.25 -2.35
CA ASN A 157 24.56 -10.13 -3.09
C ASN A 157 24.94 -11.62 -3.00
N ASP A 158 25.23 -12.03 -1.77
CA ASP A 158 25.48 -13.43 -1.40
C ASP A 158 24.18 -14.25 -1.38
N ILE A 159 24.29 -15.58 -1.36
CA ILE A 159 23.12 -16.48 -1.49
C ILE A 159 22.11 -16.33 -0.32
N GLY A 160 22.53 -15.78 0.82
CA GLY A 160 21.66 -15.48 1.97
C GLY A 160 21.05 -14.08 1.96
N ASP A 161 21.38 -13.27 0.96
CA ASP A 161 21.00 -11.88 0.89
C ASP A 161 19.56 -11.72 0.36
N GLU A 162 18.69 -11.15 1.19
CA GLU A 162 17.31 -10.84 0.85
C GLU A 162 17.16 -9.40 0.33
N GLY A 163 16.07 -9.11 -0.39
CA GLY A 163 15.68 -7.74 -0.71
C GLY A 163 16.26 -7.17 -2.00
N ILE A 164 17.58 -7.17 -2.20
CA ILE A 164 18.21 -6.51 -3.36
C ILE A 164 19.24 -7.45 -3.98
N LYS A 165 19.10 -7.69 -5.28
CA LYS A 165 20.01 -8.52 -6.07
C LYS A 165 20.44 -7.79 -7.32
N TRP A 166 21.66 -8.02 -7.78
CA TRP A 166 22.14 -7.52 -9.06
C TRP A 166 22.70 -8.65 -9.91
N GLY A 167 22.45 -8.55 -11.21
CA GLY A 167 23.06 -9.41 -12.21
C GLY A 167 24.45 -8.92 -12.59
N ASN A 168 25.15 -9.72 -13.39
CA ASN A 168 26.35 -9.26 -14.07
C ASN A 168 26.00 -8.11 -15.03
N MET A 169 26.97 -7.24 -15.28
CA MET A 169 26.85 -6.28 -16.38
C MET A 169 27.47 -6.88 -17.63
N THR A 170 26.75 -6.80 -18.75
CA THR A 170 27.15 -7.36 -20.04
C THR A 170 27.40 -6.23 -21.03
N GLY A 171 28.51 -6.32 -21.74
CA GLY A 171 28.91 -5.43 -22.83
C GLY A 171 29.85 -6.19 -23.78
N PRO A 172 30.98 -5.61 -24.20
CA PRO A 172 32.05 -6.34 -24.89
C PRO A 172 32.59 -7.53 -24.09
N GLU A 173 32.54 -7.44 -22.75
CA GLU A 173 32.76 -8.56 -21.85
C GLU A 173 31.78 -8.53 -20.67
N THR A 174 32.02 -9.37 -19.66
CA THR A 174 31.18 -9.44 -18.46
C THR A 174 31.91 -8.85 -17.26
N ILE A 175 31.33 -7.83 -16.63
CA ILE A 175 31.70 -7.40 -15.29
C ILE A 175 30.84 -8.21 -14.31
N THR A 176 31.48 -9.04 -13.48
CA THR A 176 30.77 -9.91 -12.54
C THR A 176 30.09 -9.08 -11.44
N LYS A 177 28.97 -9.60 -10.93
CA LYS A 177 28.20 -8.98 -9.85
C LYS A 177 29.05 -8.63 -8.60
N ASP A 178 30.13 -9.36 -8.34
CA ASP A 178 31.00 -9.13 -7.17
C ASP A 178 31.73 -7.78 -7.22
N ASN A 179 31.76 -7.14 -8.39
CA ASN A 179 32.31 -5.80 -8.59
C ASN A 179 31.30 -4.67 -8.30
N ILE A 180 30.06 -5.02 -7.95
CA ILE A 180 29.01 -4.07 -7.60
C ILE A 180 28.75 -4.23 -6.11
N VAL A 181 28.85 -3.10 -5.41
CA VAL A 181 28.61 -3.02 -3.98
C VAL A 181 27.48 -2.04 -3.76
N THR A 182 26.51 -2.41 -2.92
CA THR A 182 25.39 -1.51 -2.61
C THR A 182 25.46 -1.06 -1.17
N SER A 183 25.20 0.21 -0.88
CA SER A 183 25.27 0.75 0.48
C SER A 183 23.95 1.40 0.88
N TRP A 184 23.42 1.03 2.04
CA TRP A 184 22.31 1.68 2.71
C TRP A 184 22.45 1.53 4.22
N LEU A 185 21.81 2.43 4.97
CA LEU A 185 21.77 2.33 6.42
C LEU A 185 20.61 1.41 6.82
N ASN A 186 20.78 0.61 7.86
CA ASN A 186 19.70 -0.23 8.41
C ASN A 186 18.58 0.58 9.08
N THR A 187 18.77 1.88 9.20
CA THR A 187 17.77 2.86 9.66
C THR A 187 17.01 3.49 8.49
N THR A 188 17.40 3.22 7.24
CA THR A 188 16.69 3.75 6.08
C THR A 188 15.28 3.15 6.06
N GLN A 189 14.30 4.04 5.97
CA GLN A 189 12.89 3.71 5.81
C GLN A 189 12.37 4.49 4.60
N ILE A 190 11.64 3.82 3.71
CA ILE A 190 10.84 4.49 2.69
C ILE A 190 9.41 4.55 3.21
N ALA A 191 8.99 5.72 3.70
CA ALA A 191 7.62 5.93 4.12
C ALA A 191 6.64 5.70 2.96
N ILE A 192 5.36 5.52 3.27
CA ILE A 192 4.29 5.44 2.27
C ILE A 192 4.34 6.72 1.42
N ASN A 193 4.27 6.61 0.10
CA ASN A 193 4.37 7.72 -0.86
C ASN A 193 5.70 8.50 -0.82
N ALA A 194 6.73 7.94 -0.21
CA ALA A 194 8.05 8.52 -0.21
C ALA A 194 8.97 7.82 -1.20
N ASN A 195 10.10 8.48 -1.46
CA ASN A 195 11.21 7.89 -2.17
C ASN A 195 12.47 7.91 -1.31
N ALA A 196 13.39 7.01 -1.65
CA ALA A 196 14.74 7.00 -1.10
C ALA A 196 15.72 6.58 -2.20
N ASN A 197 16.96 7.02 -2.07
CA ASN A 197 18.02 6.61 -2.98
C ASN A 197 18.74 5.39 -2.43
N ALA A 198 18.85 4.34 -3.23
CA ALA A 198 19.75 3.21 -2.97
C ALA A 198 21.04 3.45 -3.76
N GLY A 199 22.16 3.64 -3.05
CA GLY A 199 23.46 3.93 -3.65
C GLY A 199 24.23 2.66 -4.01
N PHE A 200 24.82 2.64 -5.21
CA PHE A 200 25.61 1.55 -5.76
C PHE A 200 26.99 2.06 -6.16
N THR A 201 28.03 1.35 -5.74
CA THR A 201 29.41 1.54 -6.18
C THR A 201 29.78 0.41 -7.13
N LEU A 202 30.24 0.77 -8.33
CA LEU A 202 30.79 -0.15 -9.32
C LEU A 202 32.30 -0.02 -9.32
N ASN A 203 33.00 -1.14 -9.12
CA ASN A 203 34.44 -1.27 -9.27
C ASN A 203 34.73 -1.86 -10.65
N VAL A 204 35.22 -1.07 -11.61
CA VAL A 204 35.52 -1.58 -12.95
C VAL A 204 36.87 -2.29 -12.93
N PRO A 205 36.95 -3.60 -13.23
CA PRO A 205 38.22 -4.33 -13.19
C PRO A 205 39.26 -3.71 -14.13
N GLN A 206 40.54 -3.81 -13.76
CA GLN A 206 41.63 -3.41 -14.66
C GLN A 206 41.62 -4.31 -15.91
N GLY A 207 41.87 -3.70 -17.08
CA GLY A 207 41.86 -4.42 -18.35
C GLY A 207 40.47 -4.56 -18.98
N THR A 208 39.42 -4.05 -18.33
CA THR A 208 38.07 -4.03 -18.90
C THR A 208 38.07 -3.30 -20.25
N ALA A 209 37.55 -3.93 -21.30
CA ALA A 209 37.43 -3.42 -22.65
C ALA A 209 36.47 -2.22 -22.70
N THR A 210 36.83 -1.23 -23.52
CA THR A 210 35.98 -0.06 -23.74
C THR A 210 34.65 -0.45 -24.41
N GLY A 211 33.55 0.01 -23.84
CA GLY A 211 32.21 -0.16 -24.42
C GLY A 211 31.10 0.18 -23.44
N ALA A 212 29.85 0.07 -23.91
CA ALA A 212 28.68 0.20 -23.06
C ALA A 212 28.38 -1.12 -22.36
N TYR A 213 28.11 -1.04 -21.06
CA TYR A 213 27.73 -2.18 -20.23
C TYR A 213 26.34 -1.95 -19.65
N ALA A 214 25.50 -2.98 -19.66
CA ALA A 214 24.17 -2.94 -19.05
C ALA A 214 23.98 -4.14 -18.12
N GLY A 215 23.29 -3.92 -17.01
CA GLY A 215 22.94 -4.95 -16.04
C GLY A 215 21.52 -4.75 -15.54
N SER A 216 21.09 -5.63 -14.65
CA SER A 216 19.80 -5.50 -13.96
C SER A 216 19.99 -5.58 -12.45
N THR A 217 19.18 -4.80 -11.76
CA THR A 217 19.01 -4.85 -10.31
C THR A 217 17.56 -5.21 -10.01
N THR A 218 17.34 -6.17 -9.12
CA THR A 218 16.02 -6.60 -8.70
C THR A 218 15.82 -6.23 -7.24
N PHE A 219 14.71 -5.56 -6.96
CA PHE A 219 14.24 -5.23 -5.62
C PHE A 219 13.04 -6.11 -5.30
N THR A 220 13.15 -6.93 -4.25
CA THR A 220 12.12 -7.86 -3.78
C THR A 220 11.89 -7.62 -2.29
N PRO A 221 11.08 -6.62 -1.94
CA PRO A 221 10.77 -6.37 -0.54
C PRO A 221 9.98 -7.56 0.02
N ASN A 222 10.40 -8.06 1.19
CA ASN A 222 9.75 -9.18 1.87
C ASN A 222 9.00 -8.67 3.09
N LYS A 223 7.80 -9.23 3.33
CA LYS A 223 7.10 -9.02 4.59
C LYS A 223 7.88 -9.69 5.72
N VAL A 224 8.09 -8.94 6.79
CA VAL A 224 8.61 -9.48 8.04
C VAL A 224 7.43 -10.09 8.76
N VAL A 225 7.42 -11.41 8.91
CA VAL A 225 6.46 -12.14 9.74
C VAL A 225 6.96 -12.18 11.18
#